data_AF-A0A0G1VR89-F1
#
_entry.id   AF-A0A0G1VR89-F1
#
_cell.length_a   1.000
_cell.length_b   1.000
_cell.length_c   1.000
_cell.angle_alpha   90.00
_cell.angle_beta   90.00
_cell.angle_gamma   90.00
#
_symmetry.space_group_name_H-M   'P 1'
#
loop_
_entity.id
_entity.type
_entity.pdbx_description
1 polymer ?
#
loop_
_entity_poly.entity_id
_entity_poly.type
_entity_poly.pdbx_seq_one_letter_code
_entity_poly.pdbx_strand_id
1 'polypeptide(L)'
;MEDKYKTLSQYTFAFAVENCELPGYITDKVFDCFYAGTIPLYLGAPDIEEYIPKDCFIDMRDFRNYEELRKFLKQLSQEEIKTYKENGRRFLESEHYKPFTKEHFARLFVEACQDA
;
A
#
# COMPACT_ATOMS: atom_id res chain seq x y z
N MET A 1 11.39 17.95 -12.54
CA MET A 1 10.65 16.73 -12.18
C MET A 1 9.71 17.14 -11.07
N GLU A 2 8.40 16.99 -11.27
CA GLU A 2 7.41 17.30 -10.24
C GLU A 2 7.58 16.32 -9.06
N ASP A 3 7.36 16.79 -7.83
CA ASP A 3 7.50 15.97 -6.62
C ASP A 3 6.33 14.99 -6.53
N LYS A 4 6.63 13.69 -6.64
CA LYS A 4 5.67 12.58 -6.60
C LYS A 4 4.75 12.66 -5.38
N TYR A 5 5.29 12.92 -4.19
CA TYR A 5 4.50 12.97 -2.96
C TYR A 5 3.62 14.22 -2.91
N LYS A 6 4.15 15.35 -3.40
CA LYS A 6 3.35 16.57 -3.55
C LYS A 6 2.15 16.36 -4.46
N THR A 7 2.32 15.66 -5.58
CA THR A 7 1.20 15.37 -6.49
C THR A 7 0.23 14.36 -5.88
N LEU A 8 0.72 13.26 -5.29
CA LEU A 8 -0.14 12.25 -4.68
C LEU A 8 -1.00 12.83 -3.54
N SER A 9 -0.41 13.62 -2.64
CA SER A 9 -1.11 14.19 -1.47
C SER A 9 -2.32 15.07 -1.79
N GLN A 10 -2.48 15.50 -3.05
CA GLN A 10 -3.64 16.27 -3.52
C GLN A 10 -4.90 15.41 -3.75
N TYR A 11 -4.77 14.08 -3.72
CA TYR A 11 -5.86 13.16 -4.02
C TYR A 11 -6.24 12.30 -2.81
N THR A 12 -7.50 11.85 -2.77
CA THR A 12 -7.94 10.90 -1.73
C THR A 12 -7.42 9.49 -2.01
N PHE A 13 -7.44 9.08 -3.27
CA PHE A 13 -7.09 7.72 -3.71
C PHE A 13 -5.96 7.79 -4.74
N ALA A 14 -5.12 6.75 -4.78
CA ALA A 14 -4.10 6.58 -5.82
C ALA A 14 -4.02 5.11 -6.23
N PHE A 15 -3.75 4.85 -7.50
CA PHE A 15 -3.54 3.49 -7.99
C PHE A 15 -2.18 2.96 -7.54
N ALA A 16 -2.20 1.85 -6.81
CA ALA A 16 -1.02 1.08 -6.42
C ALA A 16 -1.06 -0.27 -7.14
N VAL A 17 -0.88 -0.23 -8.46
CA VAL A 17 -0.95 -1.40 -9.34
C VAL A 17 0.44 -1.94 -9.61
N GLU A 18 0.64 -3.21 -9.32
CA GLU A 18 1.89 -3.91 -9.59
C GLU A 18 2.00 -4.39 -11.03
N ASN A 19 3.23 -4.61 -11.49
CA ASN A 19 3.50 -5.01 -12.86
C ASN A 19 3.00 -6.44 -13.18
N CYS A 20 2.82 -7.26 -12.14
CA CYS A 20 2.28 -8.61 -12.23
C CYS A 20 1.61 -9.01 -10.92
N GLU A 21 0.72 -9.99 -11.00
CA GLU A 21 0.13 -10.65 -9.83
C GLU A 21 1.00 -11.85 -9.45
N LEU A 22 1.77 -11.69 -8.38
CA LEU A 22 2.68 -12.74 -7.87
C LEU A 22 2.62 -12.74 -6.32
N PRO A 23 2.49 -13.90 -5.66
CA PRO A 23 2.52 -13.99 -4.20
C PRO A 23 3.73 -13.28 -3.59
N GLY A 24 3.50 -12.44 -2.59
CA GLY A 24 4.51 -11.63 -1.91
C GLY A 24 5.10 -10.47 -2.72
N TYR A 25 4.67 -10.25 -3.97
CA TYR A 25 5.20 -9.16 -4.82
C TYR A 25 4.55 -7.81 -4.47
N ILE A 26 5.07 -7.17 -3.43
CA ILE A 26 4.65 -5.85 -2.94
C ILE A 26 5.83 -4.89 -3.11
N THR A 27 5.60 -3.77 -3.80
CA THR A 27 6.64 -2.76 -4.06
C THR A 27 6.36 -1.45 -3.31
N ASP A 28 7.17 -0.42 -3.60
CA ASP A 28 7.04 0.92 -3.03
C ASP A 28 5.69 1.58 -3.29
N LYS A 29 4.95 1.18 -4.34
CA LYS A 29 3.70 1.85 -4.76
C LYS A 29 2.64 1.98 -3.66
N VAL A 30 2.44 0.93 -2.86
CA VAL A 30 1.46 0.97 -1.75
C VAL A 30 1.99 1.86 -0.62
N PHE A 31 3.28 1.82 -0.34
CA PHE A 31 3.92 2.62 0.70
C PHE A 31 3.98 4.10 0.32
N ASP A 32 4.17 4.43 -0.95
CA ASP A 32 4.10 5.81 -1.46
C ASP A 32 2.74 6.45 -1.16
N CYS A 33 1.66 5.67 -1.27
CA CYS A 33 0.32 6.13 -0.93
C CYS A 33 0.22 6.46 0.55
N PHE A 34 0.70 5.57 1.42
CA PHE A 34 0.73 5.80 2.87
C PHE A 34 1.54 7.05 3.25
N TYR A 35 2.73 7.22 2.66
CA TYR A 35 3.57 8.41 2.87
C TYR A 35 2.91 9.70 2.36
N ALA A 36 2.19 9.64 1.24
CA ALA A 36 1.46 10.77 0.69
C ALA A 36 0.12 11.06 1.40
N GLY A 37 -0.33 10.19 2.31
CA GLY A 37 -1.64 10.30 2.94
C GLY A 37 -2.80 10.03 1.98
N THR A 38 -2.59 9.18 0.97
CA THR A 38 -3.62 8.71 0.03
C THR A 38 -3.99 7.26 0.33
N ILE A 39 -5.20 6.87 -0.06
CA ILE A 39 -5.69 5.49 0.08
C ILE A 39 -5.30 4.71 -1.18
N PRO A 40 -4.53 3.61 -1.06
CA PRO A 40 -4.15 2.81 -2.21
C PRO A 40 -5.35 2.03 -2.77
N LEU A 41 -5.58 2.14 -4.08
CA LEU A 41 -6.36 1.19 -4.85
C LEU A 41 -5.39 0.12 -5.37
N TYR A 42 -5.36 -1.02 -4.70
CA TYR A 42 -4.32 -2.03 -4.89
C TYR A 42 -4.74 -3.12 -5.88
N LEU A 43 -3.79 -3.51 -6.73
CA LEU A 43 -3.86 -4.72 -7.56
C LEU A 43 -2.44 -5.26 -7.75
N GLY A 44 -2.18 -6.51 -7.34
CA GLY A 44 -0.84 -7.08 -7.33
C GLY A 44 -0.80 -8.43 -6.62
N ALA A 45 -0.03 -8.55 -5.56
CA ALA A 45 0.09 -9.76 -4.75
C ALA A 45 -1.31 -10.27 -4.27
N PRO A 46 -1.71 -11.51 -4.59
CA PRO A 46 -2.99 -12.11 -4.17
C PRO A 46 -3.09 -12.31 -2.66
N ASP A 47 -1.94 -12.41 -2.00
CA ASP A 47 -1.74 -12.64 -0.57
C ASP A 47 -1.33 -11.36 0.18
N ILE A 48 -1.57 -10.16 -0.39
CA ILE A 48 -1.20 -8.89 0.26
C ILE A 48 -1.70 -8.77 1.71
N GLU A 49 -2.84 -9.36 2.05
CA GLU A 49 -3.42 -9.34 3.40
C GLU A 49 -2.56 -10.09 4.44
N GLU A 50 -1.64 -10.97 4.02
CA GLU A 50 -0.64 -11.58 4.90
C GLU A 50 0.43 -10.57 5.35
N TYR A 51 0.59 -9.47 4.62
CA TYR A 51 1.65 -8.48 4.80
C TYR A 51 1.13 -7.11 5.26
N ILE A 52 -0.01 -6.67 4.73
CA ILE A 52 -0.61 -5.37 4.98
C ILE A 52 -2.08 -5.59 5.39
N PRO A 53 -2.52 -5.06 6.54
CA PRO A 53 -3.92 -5.19 6.96
C PRO A 53 -4.91 -4.66 5.93
N LYS A 54 -6.02 -5.38 5.73
CA LYS A 54 -7.06 -5.05 4.74
C LYS A 54 -7.70 -3.67 4.93
N ASP A 55 -7.66 -3.14 6.14
CA ASP A 55 -8.18 -1.81 6.48
C ASP A 55 -7.19 -0.66 6.19
N CYS A 56 -6.05 -0.95 5.55
CA CYS A 56 -5.08 0.04 5.07
C CYS A 56 -5.26 0.41 3.59
N PHE A 57 -5.92 -0.44 2.80
CA PHE A 57 -6.03 -0.27 1.34
C PHE A 57 -7.38 -0.75 0.82
N ILE A 58 -7.68 -0.43 -0.43
CA ILE A 58 -8.87 -0.92 -1.13
C ILE A 58 -8.40 -1.92 -2.18
N ASP A 59 -8.74 -3.19 -2.00
CA ASP A 59 -8.40 -4.23 -2.96
C ASP A 59 -9.34 -4.15 -4.17
N MET A 60 -8.78 -3.91 -5.35
CA MET A 60 -9.58 -3.78 -6.57
C MET A 60 -10.26 -5.11 -6.95
N ARG A 61 -9.80 -6.25 -6.44
CA ARG A 61 -10.36 -7.58 -6.70
C ARG A 61 -11.66 -7.84 -5.94
N ASP A 62 -11.96 -7.04 -4.92
CA ASP A 62 -13.23 -7.13 -4.17
C ASP A 62 -14.44 -6.67 -5.02
N PHE A 63 -14.19 -6.11 -6.20
CA PHE A 63 -15.21 -5.54 -7.08
C PHE A 63 -15.29 -6.30 -8.40
N ARG A 64 -16.51 -6.52 -8.91
CA ARG A 64 -16.72 -7.23 -10.18
C ARG A 64 -16.27 -6.42 -11.39
N ASN A 65 -16.29 -5.10 -11.28
CA ASN A 65 -15.93 -4.16 -12.33
C ASN A 65 -15.66 -2.75 -11.77
N TYR A 66 -15.14 -1.87 -12.64
CA TYR A 66 -14.80 -0.51 -12.26
C TYR A 66 -15.98 0.39 -11.89
N GLU A 67 -17.21 0.10 -12.36
CA GLU A 67 -18.39 0.86 -11.95
C GLU A 67 -18.77 0.56 -10.49
N GLU A 68 -18.64 -0.70 -10.07
CA GLU A 68 -18.85 -1.10 -8.67
C GLU A 68 -17.81 -0.46 -7.75
N LEU A 69 -16.51 -0.53 -8.12
CA LEU A 69 -15.43 0.16 -7.41
C LEU A 69 -15.72 1.68 -7.32
N ARG A 70 -16.03 2.33 -8.44
CA ARG A 70 -16.34 3.76 -8.48
C ARG A 70 -17.52 4.13 -7.58
N LYS A 71 -18.57 3.29 -7.53
CA LYS A 71 -19.72 3.50 -6.65
C LYS A 71 -19.29 3.41 -5.18
N PHE A 72 -18.53 2.39 -4.82
CA PHE A 72 -17.98 2.22 -3.47
C PHE A 72 -17.14 3.43 -3.04
N LEU A 73 -16.18 3.87 -3.87
CA LEU A 73 -15.31 5.01 -3.56
C LEU A 73 -16.09 6.31 -3.30
N LYS A 74 -17.21 6.52 -4.00
CA LYS A 74 -18.10 7.68 -3.82
C LYS A 74 -18.97 7.60 -2.57
N GLN A 75 -19.18 6.40 -2.04
CA GLN A 75 -20.03 6.17 -0.87
C GLN A 75 -19.26 6.27 0.45
N LEU A 76 -17.93 6.18 0.41
CA LEU A 76 -17.08 6.34 1.59
C LEU A 76 -17.31 7.70 2.26
N SER A 77 -17.63 7.65 3.54
CA SER A 77 -17.72 8.80 4.43
C SER A 77 -16.34 9.38 4.72
N GLN A 78 -16.32 10.62 5.23
CA GLN A 78 -15.08 11.27 5.65
C GLN A 78 -14.39 10.50 6.79
N GLU A 79 -15.15 9.87 7.69
CA GLU A 79 -14.59 9.09 8.78
C GLU A 79 -13.96 7.78 8.29
N GLU A 80 -14.59 7.09 7.34
CA GLU A 80 -14.00 5.91 6.70
C GLU A 80 -12.71 6.27 5.96
N ILE A 81 -12.71 7.35 5.17
CA ILE A 81 -11.52 7.85 4.47
C ILE A 81 -10.39 8.16 5.47
N LYS A 82 -10.72 8.86 6.56
CA LYS A 82 -9.77 9.19 7.62
C LYS A 82 -9.20 7.93 8.27
N THR A 83 -10.06 6.94 8.54
CA THR A 83 -9.66 5.65 9.14
C THR A 83 -8.64 4.93 8.26
N TYR A 84 -8.90 4.79 6.96
CA TYR A 84 -7.94 4.18 6.02
C TYR A 84 -6.58 4.89 6.04
N LYS A 85 -6.58 6.23 6.00
CA LYS A 85 -5.35 7.03 6.02
C LYS A 85 -4.57 6.86 7.34
N GLU A 86 -5.28 6.86 8.46
CA GLU A 86 -4.67 6.65 9.78
C GLU A 86 -4.11 5.23 9.92
N ASN A 87 -4.79 4.23 9.39
CA ASN A 87 -4.33 2.85 9.36
C ASN A 87 -3.06 2.71 8.53
N GLY A 88 -3.02 3.28 7.31
CA GLY A 88 -1.81 3.31 6.49
C GLY A 88 -0.63 4.00 7.20
N ARG A 89 -0.86 5.12 7.89
CA ARG A 89 0.16 5.79 8.71
C ARG A 89 0.64 4.90 9.87
N ARG A 90 -0.28 4.28 10.61
CA ARG A 90 0.06 3.38 11.73
C ARG A 90 0.82 2.15 11.25
N PHE A 91 0.51 1.64 10.06
CA PHE A 91 1.23 0.53 9.45
C PHE A 91 2.70 0.90 9.22
N LEU A 92 3.00 2.08 8.68
CA LEU A 92 4.37 2.57 8.50
C LEU A 92 5.16 2.70 9.82
N GLU A 93 4.46 2.94 10.93
CA GLU A 93 5.02 3.04 12.28
C GLU A 93 5.16 1.66 12.98
N SER A 94 4.65 0.59 12.37
CA SER A 94 4.55 -0.72 12.99
C SER A 94 5.76 -1.63 12.69
N GLU A 95 5.92 -2.67 13.52
CA GLU A 95 6.88 -3.75 13.28
C GLU A 95 6.62 -4.50 11.95
N HIS A 96 5.36 -4.54 11.49
CA HIS A 96 4.98 -5.19 10.24
C HIS A 96 5.53 -4.49 9.00
N TYR A 97 5.88 -3.20 9.09
CA TYR A 97 6.52 -2.49 7.98
C TYR A 97 8.04 -2.71 7.93
N LYS A 98 8.68 -3.11 9.05
CA LYS A 98 10.14 -3.29 9.10
C LYS A 98 10.71 -4.20 8.02
N PRO A 99 10.09 -5.34 7.65
CA PRO A 99 10.58 -6.19 6.57
C PRO A 99 10.74 -5.46 5.22
N PHE A 100 9.97 -4.41 4.98
CA PHE A 100 9.98 -3.63 3.74
C PHE A 100 11.00 -2.47 3.75
N THR A 101 11.74 -2.30 4.84
CA THR A 101 12.72 -1.21 4.97
C THR A 101 14.05 -1.58 4.32
N LYS A 102 14.76 -0.56 3.82
CA LYS A 102 16.10 -0.72 3.25
C LYS A 102 17.09 -1.23 4.29
N GLU A 103 16.91 -0.83 5.55
CA GLU A 103 17.71 -1.23 6.69
C GLU A 103 17.54 -2.71 7.01
N HIS A 104 16.31 -3.25 6.89
CA HIS A 104 16.09 -4.69 7.03
C HIS A 104 16.71 -5.46 5.87
N PHE A 105 16.50 -5.01 4.63
CA PHE A 105 17.14 -5.62 3.46
C PHE A 105 18.67 -5.64 3.59
N ALA A 106 19.29 -4.52 3.99
CA ALA A 106 20.73 -4.43 4.17
C ALA A 106 21.25 -5.40 5.25
N ARG A 107 20.51 -5.58 6.35
CA ARG A 107 20.85 -6.56 7.39
C ARG A 107 20.79 -7.99 6.86
N LEU A 108 19.68 -8.36 6.22
CA LEU A 108 19.53 -9.70 5.61
C LEU A 108 20.64 -9.99 4.60
N PHE A 109 21.01 -9.00 3.80
CA PHE A 109 22.09 -9.13 2.82
C PHE A 109 23.45 -9.37 3.50
N VAL A 110 23.78 -8.62 4.55
CA VAL A 110 25.02 -8.81 5.31
C VAL A 110 25.07 -10.18 5.99
N GLU A 111 23.97 -10.59 6.63
CA GLU A 111 23.85 -11.92 7.27
C GLU A 111 24.05 -13.04 6.24
N ALA A 112 23.37 -12.97 5.10
CA ALA A 112 23.49 -13.96 4.03
C ALA A 112 24.91 -14.04 3.43
N CYS A 113 25.68 -12.94 3.43
CA CYS A 113 27.07 -12.92 2.98
C CYS A 113 28.08 -13.40 4.03
N GLN A 114 27.72 -13.40 5.32
CA GLN A 114 28.58 -13.88 6.40
C GLN A 114 28.48 -15.40 6.61
N ASP A 115 27.34 -15.99 6.22
CA ASP A 115 27.08 -17.43 6.27
C ASP A 115 27.50 -18.18 4.99
N ALA A 116 28.14 -17.50 4.04
CA ALA A 116 28.63 -18.03 2.75
C ALA A 116 30.16 -18.14 2.72
#